data_AF-A0A069DAQ0-F1
#
_entry.id   AF-A0A069DAQ0-F1
#
_cell.length_a   1.000
_cell.length_b   1.000
_cell.length_c   1.000
_cell.angle_alpha   90.00
_cell.angle_beta   90.00
_cell.angle_gamma   90.00
#
_symmetry.space_group_name_H-M   'P 1'
#
loop_
_entity.id
_entity.type
_entity.pdbx_description
1 polymer ?
#
loop_
_entity_poly.entity_id
_entity_poly.type
_entity_poly.pdbx_seq_one_letter_code
_entity_poly.pdbx_strand_id
1 'polypeptide(L)'
;MSDRIQLLLAADYNDLGESLQREIYYEYYQMMYGFIVYMLKDHSAAEDIIQEAFIKIIKNKPEFENEAKLKAWLKVVTKNTAINYLRKIKNIVTNLTRTVFS
;
A
#
# COMPACT_ATOMS: atom_id res chain seq x y z
N MET A 1 5.70 -12.92 18.54
CA MET A 1 5.37 -13.46 17.20
C MET A 1 6.40 -12.91 16.25
N SER A 2 6.96 -13.74 15.37
CA SER A 2 7.95 -13.30 14.38
C SER A 2 7.24 -12.53 13.28
N ASP A 3 7.69 -11.32 12.97
CA ASP A 3 7.15 -10.49 11.89
C ASP A 3 7.46 -11.18 10.55
N ARG A 4 6.43 -11.77 9.92
CA ARG A 4 6.53 -12.46 8.64
C ARG A 4 6.87 -11.51 7.52
N ILE A 5 6.48 -10.24 7.64
CA ILE A 5 6.84 -9.21 6.66
C ILE A 5 8.35 -9.07 6.47
N GLN A 6 9.16 -9.44 7.48
CA GLN A 6 10.62 -9.45 7.38
C GLN A 6 11.13 -10.47 6.36
N LEU A 7 10.34 -11.48 5.98
CA LEU A 7 10.73 -12.46 4.97
C LEU A 7 10.91 -11.83 3.59
N LEU A 8 10.30 -10.66 3.36
CA LEU A 8 10.57 -9.82 2.19
C LEU A 8 12.03 -9.32 2.14
N LEU A 9 12.81 -9.44 3.21
CA LEU A 9 14.26 -9.16 3.18
C LEU A 9 15.05 -10.29 2.51
N ALA A 10 14.60 -11.53 2.67
CA ALA A 10 15.39 -12.72 2.36
C ALA A 10 14.94 -13.47 1.10
N ALA A 11 13.70 -13.26 0.65
CA ALA A 11 13.13 -13.97 -0.49
C ALA A 11 12.23 -13.07 -1.33
N ASP A 12 12.06 -13.43 -2.61
CA ASP A 12 11.01 -12.88 -3.45
C ASP A 12 9.65 -13.39 -2.95
N TYR A 13 8.67 -12.50 -2.90
CA TYR A 13 7.32 -12.83 -2.43
C TYR A 13 6.67 -13.95 -3.27
N ASN A 14 6.90 -13.95 -4.58
CA ASN A 14 6.25 -14.88 -5.51
C ASN A 14 6.80 -16.31 -5.38
N ASP A 15 8.00 -16.48 -4.81
CA ASP A 15 8.63 -17.78 -4.57
C ASP A 15 8.15 -18.44 -3.26
N LEU A 16 7.41 -17.71 -2.43
CA LEU A 16 6.90 -18.19 -1.16
C LEU A 16 5.64 -19.05 -1.35
N GLY A 17 5.41 -20.01 -0.45
CA GLY A 17 4.17 -20.78 -0.43
C GLY A 17 2.95 -19.91 -0.11
N GLU A 18 1.77 -20.28 -0.63
CA GLU A 18 0.53 -19.50 -0.52
C GLU A 18 0.16 -19.11 0.92
N SER A 19 0.35 -20.02 1.89
CA SER A 19 0.09 -19.75 3.31
C SER A 19 0.96 -18.59 3.83
N LEU A 20 2.23 -18.57 3.43
CA LEU A 20 3.19 -17.58 3.85
C LEU A 20 2.96 -16.23 3.17
N GLN A 21 2.64 -16.27 1.88
CA GLN A 21 2.19 -15.09 1.13
C GLN A 21 0.99 -14.42 1.82
N ARG A 22 -0.01 -15.21 2.23
CA ARG A 22 -1.19 -14.73 2.94
C ARG A 22 -0.85 -14.11 4.30
N GLU A 23 0.03 -14.74 5.08
CA GLU A 23 0.49 -14.19 6.36
C GLU A 23 1.19 -12.83 6.19
N ILE A 24 2.09 -12.72 5.21
CA ILE A 24 2.81 -11.48 4.91
C ILE A 24 1.84 -10.37 4.49
N TYR A 25 0.91 -10.69 3.58
CA TYR A 25 -0.10 -9.72 3.15
C TYR A 25 -0.97 -9.27 4.31
N TYR A 26 -1.43 -10.19 5.16
CA TYR A 26 -2.27 -9.86 6.30
C TYR A 26 -1.54 -8.96 7.30
N GLU A 27 -0.26 -9.23 7.59
CA GLU A 27 0.54 -8.39 8.47
C GLU A 27 0.75 -6.99 7.89
N TYR A 28 1.08 -6.89 6.59
CA TYR A 28 1.15 -5.61 5.89
C TYR A 28 -0.18 -4.84 5.94
N TYR A 29 -1.29 -5.54 5.70
CA TYR A 29 -2.63 -4.96 5.75
C TYR A 29 -2.92 -4.35 7.13
N GLN A 30 -2.71 -5.11 8.21
CA GLN A 30 -2.91 -4.63 9.58
C GLN A 30 -2.04 -3.40 9.90
N MET A 31 -0.79 -3.40 9.43
CA MET A 31 0.14 -2.30 9.64
C MET A 31 -0.30 -1.01 8.93
N MET A 32 -0.93 -1.10 7.76
CA MET A 32 -1.30 0.05 6.93
C MET A 32 -2.74 0.52 7.15
N TYR A 33 -3.67 -0.38 7.51
CA TYR A 33 -5.11 -0.11 7.48
C TYR A 33 -5.50 1.14 8.26
N GLY A 34 -5.13 1.22 9.54
CA GLY A 34 -5.50 2.35 10.39
C GLY A 34 -5.00 3.70 9.86
N PHE A 35 -3.77 3.72 9.32
CA PHE A 35 -3.18 4.94 8.76
C PHE A 35 -3.86 5.39 7.46
N ILE A 36 -4.19 4.45 6.58
CA ILE A 36 -4.83 4.76 5.29
C ILE A 36 -6.30 5.13 5.46
N VAL A 37 -7.05 4.42 6.30
CA VAL A 37 -8.43 4.80 6.66
C VAL A 37 -8.45 6.19 7.28
N TYR A 38 -7.50 6.50 8.17
CA TYR A 38 -7.39 7.84 8.74
C TYR A 38 -7.16 8.93 7.68
N MET A 39 -6.38 8.65 6.63
CA MET A 39 -6.07 9.57 5.54
C MET A 39 -7.22 9.75 4.54
N LEU A 40 -7.90 8.66 4.18
CA LEU A 40 -8.92 8.68 3.13
C LEU A 40 -10.33 8.93 3.67
N LYS A 41 -10.59 8.63 4.95
CA LYS A 41 -11.93 8.62 5.56
C LYS A 41 -12.94 7.74 4.82
N ASP A 42 -12.45 6.72 4.13
CA ASP A 42 -13.22 5.77 3.33
C ASP A 42 -12.57 4.39 3.47
N HIS A 43 -13.33 3.42 3.97
CA HIS A 43 -12.86 2.06 4.22
C HIS A 43 -12.63 1.29 2.93
N SER A 44 -13.55 1.39 1.97
CA SER A 44 -13.45 0.68 0.69
C SER A 44 -12.27 1.22 -0.12
N ALA A 45 -12.12 2.55 -0.19
CA ALA A 45 -10.96 3.16 -0.84
C ALA A 45 -9.65 2.78 -0.13
N ALA A 46 -9.65 2.65 1.19
CA ALA A 46 -8.46 2.22 1.92
C ALA A 46 -8.05 0.79 1.56
N GLU A 47 -8.99 -0.14 1.49
CA GLU A 47 -8.74 -1.52 1.08
C GLU A 47 -8.15 -1.61 -0.33
N ASP A 48 -8.72 -0.87 -1.29
CA ASP A 48 -8.22 -0.80 -2.66
C ASP A 48 -6.79 -0.25 -2.72
N ILE A 49 -6.52 0.81 -1.97
CA ILE A 49 -5.20 1.46 -1.94
C ILE A 49 -4.14 0.58 -1.29
N ILE A 50 -4.48 -0.15 -0.23
CA ILE A 50 -3.57 -1.08 0.42
C ILE A 50 -3.22 -2.23 -0.54
N GLN A 51 -4.21 -2.78 -1.25
CA GLN A 51 -4.00 -3.80 -2.27
C GLN A 51 -3.11 -3.30 -3.41
N GLU A 52 -3.44 -2.14 -3.99
CA GLU A 52 -2.67 -1.54 -5.09
C GLU A 52 -1.21 -1.27 -4.66
N ALA A 53 -1.02 -0.72 -3.47
CA ALA A 53 0.30 -0.47 -2.93
C ALA A 53 1.09 -1.76 -2.70
N PHE A 54 0.45 -2.82 -2.19
CA PHE A 54 1.11 -4.10 -1.97
C PHE A 54 1.60 -4.73 -3.28
N ILE A 55 0.78 -4.66 -4.34
CA ILE A 55 1.17 -5.14 -5.68
C ILE A 55 2.41 -4.37 -6.18
N LYS A 56 2.47 -3.05 -5.96
CA LYS A 56 3.66 -2.25 -6.33
C LYS A 56 4.89 -2.63 -5.53
N ILE A 57 4.70 -2.91 -4.23
CA ILE A 57 5.75 -3.32 -3.29
C ILE A 57 6.40 -4.63 -3.75
N ILE A 58 5.61 -5.66 -4.02
CA ILE A 58 6.15 -6.98 -4.41
C ILE A 58 6.77 -6.96 -5.83
N LYS A 59 6.34 -6.04 -6.71
CA LYS A 59 6.90 -5.88 -8.06
C LYS A 59 8.19 -5.05 -8.11
N ASN A 60 8.36 -4.10 -7.21
CA ASN A 60 9.46 -3.11 -7.26
C ASN A 60 10.28 -3.12 -5.97
N LYS A 61 10.40 -4.27 -5.32
CA LYS A 61 11.07 -4.40 -4.03
C LYS A 61 12.58 -4.15 -4.21
N PRO A 62 13.17 -3.10 -3.59
CA PRO A 62 14.61 -2.98 -3.55
C PRO A 62 15.20 -3.92 -2.49
N GLU A 63 16.52 -4.00 -2.46
CA GLU A 63 17.24 -4.64 -1.37
C GLU A 63 17.27 -3.73 -0.14
N PHE A 64 17.08 -4.31 1.04
CA PHE A 64 17.08 -3.59 2.30
C PHE A 64 18.04 -4.26 3.28
N GLU A 65 18.83 -3.45 3.97
CA GLU A 65 19.78 -3.93 4.99
C GLU A 65 19.10 -4.40 6.27
N ASN A 66 17.91 -3.86 6.58
CA ASN A 66 17.20 -4.18 7.81
C ASN A 66 15.69 -3.93 7.69
N GLU A 67 14.98 -4.50 8.66
CA GLU A 67 13.53 -4.40 8.79
C GLU A 67 13.01 -2.97 8.93
N ALA A 68 13.71 -2.10 9.67
CA ALA A 68 13.24 -0.74 9.88
C ALA A 68 13.18 0.05 8.56
N LYS A 69 14.19 -0.12 7.70
CA LYS A 69 14.22 0.46 6.35
C LYS A 69 13.12 -0.12 5.46
N LEU A 70 12.89 -1.44 5.51
CA LEU A 70 11.78 -2.09 4.80
C LEU A 70 10.43 -1.48 5.24
N LYS A 71 10.12 -1.48 6.54
CA LYS A 71 8.86 -0.94 7.08
C LYS A 71 8.67 0.55 6.74
N ALA A 72 9.74 1.34 6.77
CA ALA A 72 9.69 2.75 6.36
C ALA A 72 9.35 2.89 4.87
N TRP A 73 9.99 2.10 4.01
CA TRP A 73 9.71 2.12 2.58
C TRP A 73 8.30 1.66 2.24
N LEU A 74 7.81 0.59 2.88
CA LEU A 74 6.42 0.12 2.75
C LEU A 74 5.45 1.29 3.00
N LYS A 75 5.61 2.00 4.13
CA LYS A 75 4.78 3.18 4.46
C LYS A 75 4.86 4.27 3.39
N VAL A 76 6.05 4.52 2.83
CA VAL A 76 6.23 5.52 1.76
C VAL A 76 5.45 5.13 0.51
N VAL A 77 5.54 3.87 0.06
CA VAL A 77 4.81 3.40 -1.12
C VAL A 77 3.30 3.45 -0.92
N THR A 78 2.80 3.03 0.23
CA THR A 78 1.37 3.08 0.56
C THR A 78 0.86 4.52 0.63
N LYS A 79 1.58 5.41 1.33
CA LYS A 79 1.25 6.84 1.43
C LYS A 79 1.21 7.50 0.05
N ASN A 80 2.21 7.24 -0.80
CA ASN A 80 2.27 7.83 -2.13
C ASN A 80 1.11 7.34 -3.01
N THR A 81 0.72 6.07 -2.88
CA THR A 81 -0.45 5.52 -3.59
C THR A 81 -1.75 6.21 -3.14
N ALA A 82 -1.96 6.39 -1.83
CA ALA A 82 -3.09 7.15 -1.30
C ALA A 82 -3.11 8.61 -1.77
N ILE A 83 -1.98 9.31 -1.74
CA ILE A 83 -1.87 10.70 -2.21
C ILE A 83 -2.23 10.81 -3.69
N ASN A 84 -1.75 9.89 -4.52
CA ASN A 84 -2.06 9.89 -5.95
C ASN A 84 -3.55 9.65 -6.22
N TYR A 85 -4.18 8.76 -5.46
CA TYR A 85 -5.62 8.56 -5.50
C TYR A 85 -6.40 9.83 -5.14
N LEU A 86 -6.05 10.49 -4.03
CA LEU A 86 -6.69 11.75 -3.62
C LEU A 86 -6.51 12.86 -4.67
N ARG A 87 -5.32 12.97 -5.28
CA ARG A 87 -5.06 13.91 -6.38
C ARG A 87 -5.95 13.62 -7.60
N LYS A 88 -6.12 12.35 -7.96
CA LYS A 88 -6.98 11.92 -9.07
C LYS A 88 -8.43 12.32 -8.82
N ILE A 89 -8.96 12.07 -7.61
CA ILE A 89 -10.31 12.49 -7.22
C ILE A 89 -10.46 14.00 -7.34
N LYS A 90 -9.55 14.77 -6.75
CA LYS A 90 -9.60 16.23 -6.79
C LYS A 90 -9.63 16.77 -8.23
N ASN A 91 -8.81 16.21 -9.11
CA ASN A 91 -8.78 16.59 -10.52
C ASN A 91 -10.08 16.23 -11.25
N ILE A 92 -10.66 15.06 -10.99
CA ILE A 92 -11.95 14.66 -11.55
C ILE A 92 -13.05 15.64 -11.13
N VAL A 93 -13.15 15.95 -9.84
CA VAL A 93 -14.15 16.90 -9.32
C VAL A 93 -13.98 18.28 -9.96
N THR A 94 -12.75 18.79 -10.03
CA THR A 94 -12.45 20.10 -10.64
C THR A 94 -12.85 20.13 -12.13
N ASN A 95 -12.55 19.07 -12.88
CA ASN A 95 -12.88 18.99 -14.30
C ASN A 95 -14.39 18.89 -14.53
N LEU A 96 -15.11 18.10 -13.72
CA LEU A 96 -16.57 18.00 -13.80
C LEU A 96 -17.24 19.35 -13.50
N THR A 97 -16.77 20.08 -12.48
CA THR A 97 -17.28 21.43 -12.19
C THR A 97 -16.97 22.43 -13.29
N ARG A 98 -15.93 22.22 -14.08
CA ARG A 98 -15.63 23.11 -15.23
C ARG A 98 -16.51 22.79 -16.43
N THR A 99 -16.80 21.53 -16.69
CA THR A 99 -17.56 21.09 -17.88
C THR A 99 -19.06 21.28 -17.75
N VAL A 100 -19.64 21.17 -16.55
CA VAL A 100 -21.10 21.29 -16.36
C VAL A 100 -21.57 22.75 -16.32
N PHE A 101 -20.67 23.69 -16.01
CA PHE A 101 -20.97 25.12 -15.90
C PHE A 101 -20.35 25.97 -17.03
N SER A 102 -19.90 25.33 -18.11
CA SER A 102 -19.42 25.97 -19.35
C SER A 102 -20.37 25.67 -20.51
#